data_AF-A0A432RLQ7-F1
#
_entry.id   AF-A0A432RLQ7-F1
#
_cell.length_a   1.000
_cell.length_b   1.000
_cell.length_c   1.000
_cell.angle_alpha   90.00
_cell.angle_beta   90.00
_cell.angle_gamma   90.00
#
_symmetry.space_group_name_H-M   'P 1'
#
loop_
_entity.id
_entity.type
_entity.pdbx_description
1 polymer ?
#
loop_
_entity_poly.entity_id
_entity_poly.type
_entity_poly.pdbx_seq_one_letter_code
_entity_poly.pdbx_strand_id
1 'polypeptide(L)'
;MQFMKTLLTSVILLCLFQPAWADQPVKKSKSSICHRPNTEFYSRTKNFTAYETIEACLASGGRLPKGQSLSSSQSPSKSTTSSYSKAAKYSRDKFGHGWDDEDRDCQNTRQEVLISMSTNPVRFADDRQCRVTFGRWISMYSGEVLFDASKVDIDHVVPLKWAWEHGAQSWSKAKREQFANDPINLVAVEASLNRQKGAKGLEEWLPPKNQEQYKARFQRVVLKYDLK
;
A
#
# COMPACT_ATOMS: atom_id res chain seq x y z
N MET A 1 7.64 -69.38 -56.07
CA MET A 1 6.63 -69.40 -54.99
C MET A 1 7.23 -68.80 -53.74
N GLN A 2 6.51 -67.87 -53.12
CA GLN A 2 6.90 -66.92 -52.06
C GLN A 2 7.85 -67.43 -50.97
N PHE A 3 8.92 -66.66 -50.72
CA PHE A 3 9.64 -66.67 -49.44
C PHE A 3 8.88 -65.84 -48.40
N MET A 4 8.60 -66.49 -47.28
CA MET A 4 7.87 -66.01 -46.12
C MET A 4 8.73 -65.01 -45.33
N LYS A 5 8.30 -63.74 -45.25
CA LYS A 5 8.91 -62.72 -44.38
C LYS A 5 8.20 -62.74 -43.02
N THR A 6 8.86 -63.29 -42.01
CA THR A 6 8.43 -63.23 -40.61
C THR A 6 8.74 -61.84 -40.07
N LEU A 7 7.68 -61.07 -39.76
CA LEU A 7 7.76 -59.74 -39.18
C LEU A 7 8.03 -59.88 -37.67
N LEU A 8 9.25 -59.60 -37.21
CA LEU A 8 9.52 -59.39 -35.78
C LEU A 8 8.88 -58.05 -35.36
N THR A 9 7.79 -58.08 -34.61
CA THR A 9 7.30 -56.90 -33.89
C THR A 9 8.03 -56.79 -32.56
N SER A 10 9.11 -56.00 -32.53
CA SER A 10 9.74 -55.53 -31.29
C SER A 10 8.78 -54.59 -30.55
N VAL A 11 8.30 -55.02 -29.38
CA VAL A 11 7.61 -54.15 -28.42
C VAL A 11 8.65 -53.21 -27.83
N ILE A 12 8.79 -52.02 -28.41
CA ILE A 12 9.59 -50.94 -27.83
C ILE A 12 8.79 -50.38 -26.65
N LEU A 13 9.15 -50.79 -25.43
CA LEU A 13 8.72 -50.17 -24.19
C LEU A 13 9.33 -48.77 -24.14
N LEU A 14 8.58 -47.76 -24.59
CA LEU A 14 8.94 -46.36 -24.50
C LEU A 14 8.91 -45.94 -23.01
N CYS A 15 10.01 -46.12 -22.29
CA CYS A 15 10.23 -45.44 -21.02
C CYS A 15 10.20 -43.93 -21.31
N LEU A 16 9.09 -43.30 -20.96
CA LEU A 16 8.96 -41.84 -20.92
C LEU A 16 9.94 -41.33 -19.86
N PHE A 17 11.18 -41.05 -20.28
CA PHE A 17 12.07 -40.17 -19.55
C PHE A 17 11.40 -38.81 -19.51
N GLN A 18 10.68 -38.54 -18.43
CA GLN A 18 10.25 -37.19 -18.14
C GLN A 18 11.53 -36.36 -17.96
N PRO A 19 11.69 -35.23 -18.68
CA PRO A 19 12.76 -34.31 -18.37
C PRO A 19 12.50 -33.80 -16.97
N ALA A 20 13.34 -34.20 -16.01
CA ALA A 20 13.41 -33.53 -14.73
C ALA A 20 13.70 -32.06 -15.05
N TRP A 21 12.73 -31.18 -14.81
CA TRP A 21 12.94 -29.75 -14.92
C TRP A 21 14.11 -29.41 -13.99
N ALA A 22 15.25 -29.06 -14.58
CA ALA A 22 16.44 -28.70 -13.81
C ALA A 22 16.07 -27.48 -12.97
N ASP A 23 16.01 -27.68 -11.65
CA ASP A 23 15.61 -26.65 -10.72
C ASP A 23 16.60 -25.50 -10.84
N GLN A 24 16.09 -24.28 -11.04
CA GLN A 24 16.93 -23.11 -11.27
C GLN A 24 17.75 -22.85 -10.00
N PRO A 25 19.10 -22.68 -10.08
CA PRO A 25 19.92 -22.53 -8.89
C PRO A 25 19.68 -21.18 -8.22
N VAL A 26 19.83 -21.09 -6.90
CA VAL A 26 19.87 -19.81 -6.19
C VAL A 26 21.12 -19.03 -6.57
N LYS A 27 20.99 -17.73 -6.85
CA LYS A 27 22.11 -16.88 -7.26
C LYS A 27 22.60 -15.97 -6.13
N LYS A 28 23.87 -16.03 -5.75
CA LYS A 28 24.51 -15.04 -4.87
C LYS A 28 25.20 -13.97 -5.70
N SER A 29 24.78 -12.70 -5.57
CA SER A 29 25.44 -11.57 -6.23
C SER A 29 26.79 -11.22 -5.57
N LYS A 30 27.62 -10.40 -6.24
CA LYS A 30 28.88 -9.88 -5.69
C LYS A 30 28.71 -9.10 -4.36
N SER A 31 27.51 -8.56 -4.11
CA SER A 31 27.16 -7.88 -2.85
C SER A 31 26.60 -8.82 -1.78
N SER A 32 26.86 -10.13 -1.92
CA SER A 32 26.39 -11.20 -1.04
C SER A 32 24.88 -11.28 -0.88
N ILE A 33 24.10 -10.89 -1.89
CA ILE A 33 22.63 -11.02 -1.87
C ILE A 33 22.23 -12.31 -2.56
N CYS A 34 21.49 -13.17 -1.85
CA CYS A 34 20.96 -14.43 -2.37
C CYS A 34 19.59 -14.23 -3.03
N HIS A 35 19.47 -14.60 -4.30
CA HIS A 35 18.27 -14.46 -5.11
C HIS A 35 17.67 -15.83 -5.42
N ARG A 36 16.44 -16.08 -4.94
CA ARG A 36 15.66 -17.25 -5.34
C ARG A 36 15.23 -17.13 -6.81
N PRO A 37 15.09 -18.25 -7.54
CA PRO A 37 14.40 -18.28 -8.82
C PRO A 37 13.04 -17.58 -8.74
N ASN A 38 12.58 -17.03 -9.87
CA ASN A 38 11.28 -16.37 -10.00
C ASN A 38 11.10 -15.08 -9.16
N THR A 39 12.18 -14.43 -8.74
CA THR A 39 12.14 -13.09 -8.15
C THR A 39 12.54 -12.01 -9.17
N GLU A 40 12.01 -10.79 -9.05
CA GLU A 40 12.28 -9.65 -9.94
C GLU A 40 13.78 -9.38 -10.16
N PHE A 41 14.59 -9.68 -9.15
CA PHE A 41 16.04 -9.46 -9.18
C PHE A 41 16.84 -10.67 -9.71
N TYR A 42 16.24 -11.87 -9.80
CA TYR A 42 16.92 -13.10 -10.21
C TYR A 42 17.44 -13.05 -11.66
N SER A 43 16.65 -12.49 -12.57
CA SER A 43 17.01 -12.34 -13.99
C SER A 43 18.07 -11.26 -14.22
N ARG A 44 18.15 -10.28 -13.30
CA ARG A 44 19.08 -9.14 -13.32
C ARG A 44 20.47 -9.51 -12.80
N THR A 45 20.57 -10.52 -11.94
CA THR A 45 21.86 -11.00 -11.43
C THR A 45 22.54 -11.90 -12.47
N LYS A 46 23.36 -11.28 -13.33
CA LYS A 46 24.12 -11.96 -14.41
C LYS A 46 25.45 -12.55 -13.93
N ASN A 47 26.11 -11.88 -12.98
CA ASN A 47 27.35 -12.35 -12.34
C ASN A 47 27.03 -12.87 -10.94
N PHE A 48 27.14 -14.18 -10.73
CA PHE A 48 26.74 -14.82 -9.47
C PHE A 48 27.52 -16.10 -9.17
N THR A 49 27.48 -16.49 -7.90
CA THR A 49 27.80 -17.86 -7.45
C THR A 49 26.49 -18.64 -7.28
N ALA A 50 26.41 -19.84 -7.85
CA ALA A 50 25.22 -20.69 -7.79
C ALA A 50 25.19 -21.51 -6.47
N TYR A 51 24.00 -21.69 -5.91
CA TYR A 51 23.73 -22.57 -4.77
C TYR A 51 22.49 -23.40 -5.06
N GLU A 52 22.44 -24.63 -4.57
CA GLU A 52 21.28 -25.51 -4.73
C GLU A 52 20.05 -24.98 -3.97
N THR A 53 20.27 -24.42 -2.78
CA THR A 53 19.20 -23.89 -1.93
C THR A 53 19.52 -22.49 -1.40
N ILE A 54 18.48 -21.81 -0.92
CA ILE A 54 18.64 -20.48 -0.34
C ILE A 54 19.35 -20.57 1.00
N GLU A 55 19.15 -21.66 1.75
CA GLU A 55 19.82 -21.97 3.00
C GLU A 55 21.33 -22.16 2.78
N ALA A 56 21.74 -22.90 1.75
CA ALA A 56 23.15 -23.06 1.38
C ALA A 56 23.79 -21.72 1.00
N CYS A 57 23.05 -20.87 0.29
CA CYS A 57 23.52 -19.53 -0.05
C CYS A 57 23.72 -18.64 1.20
N LEU A 58 22.78 -18.67 2.15
CA LEU A 58 22.87 -17.90 3.39
C LEU A 58 24.00 -18.44 4.30
N ALA A 59 24.16 -19.75 4.41
CA ALA A 59 25.25 -20.39 5.15
C ALA A 59 26.63 -19.99 4.62
N SER A 60 26.73 -19.65 3.32
CA SER A 60 27.96 -19.15 2.69
C SER A 60 28.26 -17.65 2.94
N GLY A 61 27.61 -17.04 3.94
CA GLY A 61 27.73 -15.61 4.25
C GLY A 61 26.87 -14.69 3.37
N GLY A 62 25.86 -15.25 2.70
CA GLY A 62 24.87 -14.48 1.93
C GLY A 62 23.78 -13.88 2.82
N ARG A 63 23.06 -12.88 2.30
CA ARG A 63 21.86 -12.32 2.92
C ARG A 63 20.70 -12.23 1.95
N LEU A 64 19.48 -12.22 2.47
CA LEU A 64 18.29 -11.98 1.65
C LEU A 64 18.21 -10.50 1.19
N PRO A 65 17.49 -10.23 0.09
CA PRO A 65 17.09 -8.87 -0.28
C PRO A 65 16.35 -8.19 0.88
N LYS A 66 16.46 -6.86 0.97
CA LYS A 66 15.79 -6.10 2.04
C LYS A 66 14.27 -6.37 2.00
N GLY A 67 13.71 -6.77 3.14
CA GLY A 67 12.28 -7.05 3.29
C GLY A 67 11.83 -8.47 2.93
N GLN A 68 12.74 -9.40 2.65
CA GLN A 68 12.41 -10.83 2.49
C GLN A 68 12.79 -11.63 3.75
N SER A 69 11.93 -12.57 4.14
CA SER A 69 12.18 -13.58 5.18
C SER A 69 12.17 -14.99 4.57
N LEU A 70 12.71 -15.97 5.30
CA LEU A 70 12.90 -17.34 4.82
C LEU A 70 11.59 -18.10 4.50
N SER A 71 10.43 -17.66 5.03
CA SER A 71 9.16 -18.37 4.96
C SER A 71 8.40 -18.13 3.64
N SER A 72 8.95 -18.63 2.54
CA SER A 72 8.24 -18.68 1.25
C SER A 72 8.75 -19.83 0.38
N SER A 73 8.42 -21.07 0.74
CA SER A 73 8.52 -22.22 -0.16
C SER A 73 7.29 -23.12 0.02
N GLN A 74 6.71 -23.46 -1.13
CA GLN A 74 5.48 -24.20 -1.33
C GLN A 74 5.64 -25.68 -0.98
N SER A 75 4.59 -26.30 -0.46
CA SER A 75 4.31 -27.74 -0.62
C SER A 75 2.85 -27.92 -1.06
N PRO A 76 2.52 -28.89 -1.95
CA PRO A 76 1.17 -29.09 -2.46
C PRO A 76 0.41 -30.12 -1.61
N SER A 77 -0.81 -29.80 -1.16
CA SER A 77 -2.02 -30.60 -1.45
C SER A 77 -3.23 -30.24 -0.57
N LYS A 78 -4.38 -30.35 -1.23
CA LYS A 78 -5.76 -30.44 -0.76
C LYS A 78 -6.45 -29.19 -0.21
N SER A 79 -7.30 -28.66 -1.10
CA SER A 79 -8.39 -27.73 -0.87
C SER A 79 -9.26 -28.10 0.33
N THR A 80 -9.51 -27.13 1.20
CA THR A 80 -10.90 -26.74 1.52
C THR A 80 -10.91 -25.24 1.78
N THR A 81 -11.52 -24.50 0.85
CA THR A 81 -12.13 -23.16 0.99
C THR A 81 -11.48 -22.12 1.94
N SER A 82 -10.77 -21.15 1.36
CA SER A 82 -11.17 -19.74 1.43
C SER A 82 -10.23 -18.92 0.55
N SER A 83 -10.77 -18.30 -0.49
CA SER A 83 -10.09 -17.34 -1.34
C SER A 83 -9.82 -16.05 -0.56
N TYR A 84 -8.80 -16.04 0.30
CA TYR A 84 -8.20 -14.78 0.72
C TYR A 84 -7.29 -14.31 -0.41
N SER A 85 -7.84 -13.44 -1.26
CA SER A 85 -7.06 -12.62 -2.19
C SER A 85 -5.87 -12.03 -1.44
N LYS A 86 -4.65 -12.26 -1.92
CA LYS A 86 -3.44 -11.61 -1.40
C LYS A 86 -3.71 -10.10 -1.39
N ALA A 87 -3.95 -9.53 -0.20
CA ALA A 87 -4.30 -8.13 -0.04
C ALA A 87 -3.27 -7.27 -0.77
N ALA A 88 -3.73 -6.38 -1.63
CA ALA A 88 -2.85 -5.53 -2.40
C ALA A 88 -2.07 -4.64 -1.41
N LYS A 89 -0.77 -4.46 -1.65
CA LYS A 89 0.06 -3.60 -0.80
C LYS A 89 -0.47 -2.16 -0.89
N TYR A 90 -0.63 -1.50 0.26
CA TYR A 90 -1.02 -0.10 0.32
C TYR A 90 -0.05 0.78 -0.46
N SER A 91 -0.61 1.73 -1.20
CA SER A 91 0.10 2.85 -1.78
C SER A 91 -0.84 4.06 -1.83
N ARG A 92 -0.33 5.26 -1.53
CA ARG A 92 -1.16 6.48 -1.41
C ARG A 92 -1.80 6.88 -2.74
N ASP A 93 -1.11 6.61 -3.85
CA ASP A 93 -1.60 6.85 -5.22
C ASP A 93 -2.89 6.10 -5.56
N LYS A 94 -3.25 5.06 -4.79
CA LYS A 94 -4.54 4.36 -4.92
C LYS A 94 -5.73 5.24 -4.56
N PHE A 95 -5.51 6.33 -3.83
CA PHE A 95 -6.50 7.32 -3.42
C PHE A 95 -6.47 8.59 -4.30
N GLY A 96 -5.82 8.52 -5.46
CA GLY A 96 -5.72 9.64 -6.40
C GLY A 96 -4.37 10.33 -6.37
N HIS A 97 -4.31 11.51 -6.99
CA HIS A 97 -3.08 12.27 -7.20
C HIS A 97 -2.79 13.28 -6.07
N GLY A 98 -3.58 13.28 -5.01
CA GLY A 98 -3.46 14.22 -3.88
C GLY A 98 -4.81 14.85 -3.56
N TRP A 99 -4.78 16.15 -3.29
CA TRP A 99 -5.98 16.97 -3.15
C TRP A 99 -6.58 17.22 -4.53
N ASP A 100 -7.86 16.94 -4.67
CA ASP A 100 -8.57 17.11 -5.93
C ASP A 100 -8.99 18.57 -6.13
N ASP A 101 -9.19 18.96 -7.38
CA ASP A 101 -9.71 20.27 -7.79
C ASP A 101 -10.87 19.98 -8.75
N GLU A 102 -12.02 19.62 -8.16
CA GLU A 102 -13.15 19.02 -8.88
C GLU A 102 -13.84 20.04 -9.79
N ASP A 103 -13.97 21.29 -9.34
CA ASP A 103 -14.58 22.38 -10.09
C ASP A 103 -13.59 23.18 -10.97
N ARG A 104 -12.29 22.90 -10.81
CA ARG A 104 -11.19 23.49 -11.60
C ARG A 104 -11.07 24.99 -11.42
N ASP A 105 -11.37 25.47 -10.22
CA ASP A 105 -11.29 26.88 -9.88
C ASP A 105 -9.89 27.30 -9.37
N CYS A 106 -8.93 26.36 -9.32
CA CYS A 106 -7.57 26.42 -8.76
C CYS A 106 -7.43 26.16 -7.24
N GLN A 107 -8.55 26.06 -6.52
CA GLN A 107 -8.60 25.79 -5.09
C GLN A 107 -8.85 24.30 -4.88
N ASN A 108 -7.78 23.52 -4.85
CA ASN A 108 -7.92 22.11 -4.48
C ASN A 108 -8.50 21.94 -3.07
N THR A 109 -8.93 20.70 -2.75
CA THR A 109 -9.58 20.35 -1.47
C THR A 109 -8.86 20.87 -0.23
N ARG A 110 -7.54 20.96 -0.24
CA ARG A 110 -6.81 21.56 0.88
C ARG A 110 -7.18 23.02 1.10
N GLN A 111 -7.26 23.81 0.03
CA GLN A 111 -7.62 25.22 0.10
C GLN A 111 -9.10 25.38 0.48
N GLU A 112 -9.99 24.57 -0.09
CA GLU A 112 -11.41 24.55 0.25
C GLU A 112 -11.64 24.26 1.74
N VAL A 113 -10.92 23.28 2.30
CA VAL A 113 -10.99 22.96 3.74
C VAL A 113 -10.43 24.10 4.58
N LEU A 114 -9.34 24.74 4.18
CA LEU A 114 -8.84 25.92 4.89
C LEU A 114 -9.85 27.07 4.89
N ILE A 115 -10.54 27.31 3.77
CA ILE A 115 -11.53 28.38 3.67
C ILE A 115 -12.74 28.06 4.55
N SER A 116 -13.31 26.86 4.36
CA SER A 116 -14.54 26.45 5.05
C SER A 116 -14.37 26.30 6.56
N MET A 117 -13.19 25.89 7.04
CA MET A 117 -12.93 25.71 8.46
C MET A 117 -12.43 26.98 9.16
N SER A 118 -12.11 28.04 8.43
CA SER A 118 -11.66 29.28 9.05
C SER A 118 -12.85 30.00 9.70
N THR A 119 -12.70 30.35 10.97
CA THR A 119 -13.71 31.10 11.74
C THR A 119 -13.68 32.60 11.46
N ASN A 120 -12.66 33.08 10.77
CA ASN A 120 -12.54 34.45 10.24
C ASN A 120 -12.28 34.40 8.72
N PRO A 121 -12.51 35.49 7.97
CA PRO A 121 -12.10 35.56 6.57
C PRO A 121 -10.63 35.20 6.39
N VAL A 122 -10.34 34.33 5.42
CA VAL A 122 -8.97 33.96 5.07
C VAL A 122 -8.29 35.10 4.30
N ARG A 123 -6.95 35.07 4.26
CA ARG A 123 -6.15 35.86 3.32
C ARG A 123 -5.49 34.93 2.32
N PHE A 124 -5.47 35.37 1.08
CA PHE A 124 -4.83 34.68 -0.02
C PHE A 124 -3.42 35.24 -0.27
N ALA A 125 -2.62 34.46 -0.99
CA ALA A 125 -1.28 34.86 -1.40
C ALA A 125 -1.28 35.96 -2.47
N ASP A 126 -2.29 35.96 -3.34
CA ASP A 126 -2.48 36.88 -4.45
C ASP A 126 -3.98 37.00 -4.78
N ASP A 127 -4.32 37.89 -5.71
CA ASP A 127 -5.71 38.17 -6.12
C ASP A 127 -6.36 37.01 -6.89
N ARG A 128 -5.60 35.98 -7.30
CA ARG A 128 -6.18 34.78 -7.94
C ARG A 128 -6.82 33.85 -6.92
N GLN A 129 -6.58 34.07 -5.63
CA GLN A 129 -7.21 33.33 -4.53
C GLN A 129 -6.96 31.81 -4.52
N CYS A 130 -6.00 31.30 -5.29
CA CYS A 130 -5.68 29.86 -5.33
C CYS A 130 -4.98 29.32 -4.07
N ARG A 131 -4.45 30.19 -3.22
CA ARG A 131 -3.62 29.76 -2.08
C ARG A 131 -3.90 30.59 -0.84
N VAL A 132 -4.47 29.95 0.17
CA VAL A 132 -4.64 30.52 1.50
C VAL A 132 -3.30 30.62 2.21
N THR A 133 -3.02 31.77 2.80
CA THR A 133 -1.80 32.04 3.59
C THR A 133 -2.10 32.28 5.06
N PHE A 134 -3.29 32.79 5.37
CA PHE A 134 -3.69 33.15 6.73
C PHE A 134 -5.18 32.93 6.95
N GLY A 135 -5.57 32.61 8.17
CA GLY A 135 -6.96 32.41 8.58
C GLY A 135 -7.07 32.31 10.10
N ARG A 136 -8.16 31.75 10.61
CA ARG A 136 -8.32 31.44 12.03
C ARG A 136 -8.96 30.07 12.18
N TRP A 137 -8.18 29.05 12.44
CA TRP A 137 -8.63 27.67 12.60
C TRP A 137 -8.57 27.26 14.07
N ILE A 138 -9.60 26.59 14.56
CA ILE A 138 -9.58 25.98 15.89
C ILE A 138 -9.25 24.50 15.69
N SER A 139 -8.09 24.06 16.17
CA SER A 139 -7.65 22.67 16.01
C SER A 139 -8.61 21.73 16.72
N MET A 140 -9.13 20.75 15.99
CA MET A 140 -9.94 19.68 16.58
C MET A 140 -9.12 18.83 17.55
N TYR A 141 -7.79 18.79 17.43
CA TYR A 141 -6.94 17.92 18.26
C TYR A 141 -6.51 18.55 19.58
N SER A 142 -6.18 19.84 19.59
CA SER A 142 -5.62 20.52 20.76
C SER A 142 -6.53 21.60 21.34
N GLY A 143 -7.51 22.06 20.56
CA GLY A 143 -8.29 23.28 20.83
C GLY A 143 -7.52 24.58 20.61
N GLU A 144 -6.26 24.53 20.17
CA GLU A 144 -5.46 25.73 19.90
C GLU A 144 -5.96 26.47 18.66
N VAL A 145 -5.73 27.78 18.65
CA VAL A 145 -6.06 28.64 17.52
C VAL A 145 -4.82 28.77 16.62
N LEU A 146 -4.97 28.36 15.38
CA LEU A 146 -3.94 28.40 14.35
C LEU A 146 -4.26 29.52 13.35
N PHE A 147 -3.22 30.25 12.92
CA PHE A 147 -3.38 31.42 12.06
C PHE A 147 -2.62 31.34 10.73
N ASP A 148 -1.44 30.72 10.76
CA ASP A 148 -0.56 30.60 9.60
C ASP A 148 -0.85 29.29 8.86
N ALA A 149 -1.31 29.40 7.61
CA ALA A 149 -1.69 28.25 6.80
C ALA A 149 -0.51 27.27 6.55
N SER A 150 0.73 27.73 6.68
CA SER A 150 1.93 26.87 6.55
C SER A 150 2.18 25.97 7.76
N LYS A 151 1.58 26.30 8.91
CA LYS A 151 1.65 25.49 10.15
C LYS A 151 0.46 24.54 10.31
N VAL A 152 -0.53 24.66 9.42
CA VAL A 152 -1.75 23.87 9.40
C VAL A 152 -1.64 22.76 8.36
N ASP A 153 -1.81 21.53 8.82
CA ASP A 153 -2.08 20.38 7.98
C ASP A 153 -3.59 20.17 7.85
N ILE A 154 -4.02 19.72 6.67
CA ILE A 154 -5.34 19.11 6.51
C ILE A 154 -5.16 17.60 6.67
N ASP A 155 -5.65 17.07 7.79
CA ASP A 155 -5.54 15.65 8.13
C ASP A 155 -6.82 14.88 7.78
N HIS A 156 -6.62 13.62 7.41
CA HIS A 156 -7.68 12.62 7.28
C HIS A 156 -8.01 12.04 8.65
N VAL A 157 -9.18 12.34 9.22
CA VAL A 157 -9.64 11.81 10.52
C VAL A 157 -9.50 10.29 10.55
N VAL A 158 -9.99 9.61 9.51
CA VAL A 158 -9.69 8.21 9.21
C VAL A 158 -8.54 8.16 8.19
N PRO A 159 -7.32 7.71 8.58
CA PRO A 159 -6.17 7.71 7.69
C PRO A 159 -6.38 6.84 6.44
N LEU A 160 -5.85 7.27 5.29
CA LEU A 160 -5.97 6.53 4.03
C LEU A 160 -5.41 5.09 4.12
N LYS A 161 -4.28 4.92 4.81
CA LYS A 161 -3.69 3.58 5.04
C LYS A 161 -4.57 2.73 5.96
N TRP A 162 -5.10 3.32 7.03
CA TRP A 162 -6.02 2.62 7.92
C TRP A 162 -7.26 2.16 7.13
N ALA A 163 -7.89 3.06 6.37
CA ALA A 163 -9.03 2.73 5.53
C ALA A 163 -8.71 1.60 4.53
N TRP A 164 -7.51 1.60 3.93
CA TRP A 164 -7.07 0.52 3.03
C TRP A 164 -7.09 -0.86 3.69
N GLU A 165 -6.54 -0.94 4.90
CA GLU A 165 -6.48 -2.16 5.72
C GLU A 165 -7.87 -2.61 6.20
N HIS A 166 -8.81 -1.66 6.30
CA HIS A 166 -10.17 -1.86 6.81
C HIS A 166 -11.24 -1.84 5.71
N GLY A 167 -10.87 -2.17 4.47
CA GLY A 167 -11.83 -2.46 3.38
C GLY A 167 -11.69 -1.58 2.14
N ALA A 168 -11.04 -0.42 2.21
CA ALA A 168 -10.91 0.47 1.06
C ALA A 168 -10.06 -0.11 -0.10
N GLN A 169 -9.27 -1.16 0.17
CA GLN A 169 -8.56 -1.87 -0.89
C GLN A 169 -9.49 -2.51 -1.94
N SER A 170 -10.72 -2.88 -1.56
CA SER A 170 -11.70 -3.47 -2.48
C SER A 170 -12.55 -2.42 -3.23
N TRP A 171 -12.46 -1.14 -2.84
CA TRP A 171 -13.22 -0.08 -3.48
C TRP A 171 -12.74 0.21 -4.90
N SER A 172 -13.63 0.79 -5.70
CA SER A 172 -13.25 1.43 -6.96
C SER A 172 -12.26 2.58 -6.71
N LYS A 173 -11.48 2.95 -7.73
CA LYS A 173 -10.58 4.11 -7.65
C LYS A 173 -11.35 5.39 -7.31
N ALA A 174 -12.48 5.64 -7.99
CA ALA A 174 -13.33 6.80 -7.75
C ALA A 174 -13.84 6.89 -6.30
N LYS A 175 -14.26 5.77 -5.68
CA LYS A 175 -14.68 5.78 -4.26
C LYS A 175 -13.52 6.09 -3.31
N ARG A 176 -12.29 5.65 -3.62
CA ARG A 176 -11.09 6.01 -2.84
C ARG A 176 -10.75 7.49 -3.00
N GLU A 177 -10.82 8.04 -4.20
CA GLU A 177 -10.61 9.48 -4.45
C GLU A 177 -11.66 10.33 -3.74
N GLN A 178 -12.93 9.93 -3.79
CA GLN A 178 -14.00 10.56 -3.01
C GLN A 178 -13.70 10.52 -1.52
N PHE A 179 -13.29 9.36 -0.96
CA PHE A 179 -12.92 9.24 0.45
C PHE A 179 -11.76 10.15 0.87
N ALA A 180 -10.78 10.33 -0.03
CA ALA A 180 -9.62 11.15 0.24
C ALA A 180 -9.93 12.65 0.22
N ASN A 181 -10.97 13.07 -0.50
CA ASN A 181 -11.32 14.49 -0.65
C ASN A 181 -12.65 14.88 0.04
N ASP A 182 -13.35 13.94 0.67
CA ASP A 182 -14.60 14.23 1.39
C ASP A 182 -14.35 15.10 2.63
N PRO A 183 -14.91 16.33 2.70
CA PRO A 183 -14.73 17.23 3.84
C PRO A 183 -15.10 16.61 5.19
N ILE A 184 -16.00 15.62 5.23
CA ILE A 184 -16.35 14.93 6.49
C ILE A 184 -15.14 14.22 7.10
N ASN A 185 -14.19 13.76 6.29
CA ASN A 185 -12.97 13.11 6.71
C ASN A 185 -11.80 14.08 6.90
N LEU A 186 -11.98 15.38 6.65
CA LEU A 186 -10.89 16.36 6.65
C LEU A 186 -10.98 17.36 7.79
N VAL A 187 -9.84 17.65 8.43
CA VAL A 187 -9.73 18.63 9.52
C VAL A 187 -8.44 19.44 9.44
N ALA A 188 -8.52 20.73 9.76
CA ALA A 188 -7.37 21.61 9.96
C ALA A 188 -6.78 21.40 11.37
N VAL A 189 -5.51 20.97 11.43
CA VAL A 189 -4.79 20.62 12.67
C VAL A 189 -3.32 21.01 12.59
N GLU A 190 -2.63 20.94 13.73
CA GLU A 190 -1.19 21.13 13.80
C GLU A 190 -0.44 20.03 13.06
N ALA A 191 0.57 20.41 12.29
CA ALA A 191 1.43 19.45 11.58
C ALA A 191 2.13 18.46 12.53
N SER A 192 2.45 18.86 13.77
CA SER A 192 3.08 17.99 14.77
C SER A 192 2.17 16.85 15.22
N LEU A 193 0.91 17.17 15.55
CA LEU A 193 -0.07 16.18 15.99
C LEU A 193 -0.50 15.26 14.85
N ASN A 194 -0.66 15.80 13.63
CA ASN A 194 -0.89 14.98 12.44
C ASN A 194 0.23 13.95 12.22
N ARG A 195 1.50 14.38 12.31
CA ARG A 195 2.66 13.47 12.18
C ARG A 195 2.74 12.45 13.32
N GLN A 196 2.35 12.83 14.54
CA GLN A 196 2.27 11.89 15.67
C GLN A 196 1.20 10.81 15.45
N LYS A 197 0.03 11.20 14.92
CA LYS A 197 -1.06 10.29 14.54
C LYS A 197 -0.64 9.35 13.41
N GLY A 198 -0.17 9.89 12.29
CA GLY A 198 0.19 9.10 11.12
C GLY A 198 -0.98 8.25 10.61
N ALA A 199 -0.76 6.94 10.49
CA ALA A 199 -1.75 5.99 9.97
C ALA A 199 -2.56 5.25 11.06
N LYS A 200 -2.47 5.68 12.31
CA LYS A 200 -3.03 5.00 13.48
C LYS A 200 -4.55 5.12 13.55
N GLY A 201 -5.21 4.05 13.99
CA GLY A 201 -6.63 4.05 14.35
C GLY A 201 -6.89 4.58 15.77
N LEU A 202 -8.15 4.50 16.21
CA LEU A 202 -8.58 4.97 17.54
C LEU A 202 -7.89 4.26 18.72
N GLU A 203 -7.47 3.02 18.53
CA GLU A 203 -6.79 2.23 19.58
C GLU A 203 -5.32 2.62 19.76
N GLU A 204 -4.70 3.17 18.71
CA GLU A 204 -3.28 3.47 18.68
C GLU A 204 -2.97 4.96 18.91
N TRP A 205 -3.92 5.85 18.61
CA TRP A 205 -3.77 7.28 18.82
C TRP A 205 -5.10 7.99 19.05
N LEU A 206 -5.09 8.86 20.05
CA LEU A 206 -6.15 9.83 20.32
C LEU A 206 -5.54 11.23 20.44
N PRO A 207 -6.28 12.28 20.08
CA PRO A 207 -5.80 13.64 20.26
C PRO A 207 -5.64 13.99 21.76
N PRO A 208 -4.78 14.96 22.09
CA PRO A 208 -4.56 15.38 23.48
C PRO A 208 -5.81 16.02 24.10
N LYS A 209 -6.70 16.61 23.29
CA LYS A 209 -8.02 17.14 23.71
C LYS A 209 -9.12 16.70 22.74
N ASN A 210 -10.38 17.01 23.07
CA ASN A 210 -11.57 16.76 22.22
C ASN A 210 -11.71 15.30 21.73
N GLN A 211 -11.29 14.33 22.55
CA GLN A 211 -11.28 12.91 22.16
C GLN A 211 -12.65 12.39 21.77
N GLU A 212 -13.72 12.78 22.46
CA GLU A 212 -15.07 12.34 22.14
C GLU A 212 -15.56 12.89 20.79
N GLN A 213 -15.23 14.14 20.47
CA GLN A 213 -15.52 14.73 19.15
C GLN A 213 -14.75 13.97 18.05
N TYR A 214 -13.47 13.65 18.28
CA TYR A 214 -12.66 12.89 17.34
C TYR A 214 -13.20 11.47 17.13
N LYS A 215 -13.52 10.73 18.21
CA LYS A 215 -14.11 9.39 18.12
C LYS A 215 -15.44 9.40 17.37
N ALA A 216 -16.34 10.33 17.69
CA ALA A 216 -17.63 10.46 17.02
C ALA A 216 -17.46 10.75 15.52
N ARG A 217 -16.52 11.63 15.15
CA ARG A 217 -16.24 11.93 13.74
C ARG A 217 -15.60 10.74 13.02
N PHE A 218 -14.64 10.06 13.65
CA PHE A 218 -14.02 8.85 13.11
C PHE A 218 -15.07 7.77 12.82
N GLN A 219 -15.94 7.47 13.80
CA GLN A 219 -17.04 6.53 13.66
C GLN A 219 -18.01 6.94 12.54
N ARG A 220 -18.35 8.22 12.44
CA ARG A 220 -19.20 8.74 11.37
C ARG A 220 -18.61 8.47 9.98
N VAL A 221 -17.29 8.66 9.81
CA VAL A 221 -16.59 8.37 8.55
C VAL A 221 -16.58 6.86 8.27
N VAL A 222 -16.24 6.03 9.28
CA VAL A 222 -16.26 4.56 9.18
C VAL A 222 -17.63 4.06 8.71
N LEU A 223 -18.70 4.54 9.33
CA LEU A 223 -20.08 4.18 8.99
C LEU A 223 -20.48 4.66 7.59
N LYS A 224 -20.15 5.91 7.23
CA LYS A 224 -20.47 6.47 5.90
C LYS A 224 -19.87 5.63 4.77
N TYR A 225 -18.68 5.07 5.00
CA TYR A 225 -17.91 4.38 3.97
C TYR A 225 -17.96 2.86 4.04
N ASP A 226 -18.59 2.30 5.07
CA ASP A 226 -18.65 0.85 5.35
C ASP A 226 -17.24 0.25 5.53
N LEU A 227 -16.44 0.89 6.37
CA LEU A 227 -15.13 0.40 6.80
C LEU A 227 -15.28 -0.57 7.98
N LYS A 228 -14.39 -1.56 8.05
CA LYS A 228 -14.42 -2.67 9.02
C LYS A 228 -13.58 -2.42 10.26
#